data_AF-A0A350D5I0-F1
#
_entry.id   AF-A0A350D5I0-F1
#
_cell.length_a   1.000
_cell.length_b   1.000
_cell.length_c   1.000
_cell.angle_alpha   90.00
_cell.angle_beta   90.00
_cell.angle_gamma   90.00
#
_symmetry.space_group_name_H-M   'P 1'
#
loop_
_entity.id
_entity.type
_entity.pdbx_description
1 polymer ?
#
loop_
_entity_poly.entity_id
_entity_poly.type
_entity_poly.pdbx_seq_one_letter_code
_entity_poly.pdbx_strand_id
1 'polypeptide(L)'
;MKKSLKPVFWLFTLACFLVTCGQDNSNQTAQPSDLIVETRVSPFRATPGETVVVESTIRTKKAGQVKIEARLLIPGQGQKSLKMTEIRSEEEETAARKFRGEIELASDSPEGLYTVTLTAARGQQKTASKGCFLLGSLVGDFTILSSFPAEGLEKDMNAYFDEFKSLGGNLVIIHSIITADQAYYPSAVCLKPAVAGSPEDRIGLALKLAAEYGLTALLSVSWDLTRNMPYSECLDSTKKIINELWNLYGDEPALAGFYNYQEGSGTYLVWQMREFCSAVKALDRGLLTACAPYIDDPLLAGYLAAIDDLDIVIYQGAV
;
A
#
# COMPACT_ATOMS: atom_id res chain seq x y z
N MET A 1 5.30 -17.27 86.88
CA MET A 1 6.00 -17.53 85.61
C MET A 1 5.89 -16.29 84.74
N LYS A 2 7.05 -15.70 84.38
CA LYS A 2 7.22 -14.50 83.55
C LYS A 2 7.18 -14.84 82.05
N LYS A 3 6.96 -13.78 81.25
CA LYS A 3 7.22 -13.55 79.80
C LYS A 3 5.92 -13.47 78.99
N SER A 4 5.43 -12.30 78.60
CA SER A 4 5.94 -11.31 77.62
C SER A 4 6.07 -11.89 76.21
N LEU A 5 5.17 -11.50 75.31
CA LEU A 5 5.47 -11.41 73.88
C LEU A 5 4.66 -10.27 73.24
N LYS A 6 5.39 -9.51 72.41
CA LYS A 6 5.03 -8.25 71.74
C LYS A 6 4.06 -8.48 70.58
N PRO A 7 3.33 -7.46 70.10
CA PRO A 7 2.69 -7.51 68.79
C PRO A 7 3.76 -7.32 67.70
N VAL A 8 3.84 -8.26 66.76
CA VAL A 8 4.64 -8.16 65.54
C VAL A 8 3.79 -7.48 64.47
N PHE A 9 4.28 -6.33 64.01
CA PHE A 9 3.87 -5.66 62.79
C PHE A 9 3.99 -6.63 61.60
N TRP A 10 2.87 -6.93 60.92
CA TRP A 10 2.90 -7.44 59.55
C TRP A 10 2.35 -6.34 58.64
N LEU A 11 3.24 -5.72 57.88
CA LEU A 11 2.91 -4.89 56.73
C LEU A 11 2.21 -5.79 55.70
N PHE A 12 0.93 -5.53 55.43
CA PHE A 12 0.28 -5.97 54.20
C PHE A 12 0.64 -4.96 53.11
N THR A 13 1.66 -5.27 52.30
CA THR A 13 1.83 -4.63 50.99
C THR A 13 0.79 -5.24 50.03
N LEU A 14 -0.37 -4.59 49.96
CA LEU A 14 -1.35 -4.81 48.91
C LEU A 14 -0.82 -4.12 47.64
N ALA A 15 -0.04 -4.84 46.84
CA ALA A 15 0.28 -4.40 45.49
C ALA A 15 -0.98 -4.58 44.62
N CYS A 16 -1.80 -3.53 44.54
CA CYS A 16 -2.85 -3.43 43.53
C CYS A 16 -2.17 -3.39 42.15
N PHE A 17 -2.02 -4.55 41.51
CA PHE A 17 -1.89 -4.62 40.07
C PHE A 17 -3.20 -4.12 39.47
N LEU A 18 -3.24 -2.83 39.14
CA LEU A 18 -4.15 -2.31 38.14
C LEU A 18 -3.75 -2.97 36.82
N VAL A 19 -4.40 -4.10 36.52
CA VAL A 19 -4.55 -4.56 35.15
C VAL A 19 -5.37 -3.48 34.46
N THR A 20 -4.68 -2.53 33.84
CA THR A 20 -5.31 -1.66 32.85
C THR A 20 -5.71 -2.56 31.71
N CYS A 21 -6.99 -2.91 31.64
CA CYS A 21 -7.61 -3.44 30.43
C CYS A 21 -7.15 -2.53 29.29
N GLY A 22 -6.40 -3.10 28.34
CA GLY A 22 -5.98 -2.39 27.14
C GLY A 22 -7.21 -1.77 26.50
N GLN A 23 -7.19 -0.45 26.35
CA GLN A 23 -8.20 0.23 25.55
C GLN A 23 -8.10 -0.34 24.14
N ASP A 24 -9.20 -0.94 23.70
CA ASP A 24 -9.45 -1.38 22.35
C ASP A 24 -9.43 -0.13 21.45
N ASN A 25 -8.25 0.20 20.93
CA ASN A 25 -8.01 1.36 20.06
C ASN A 25 -8.44 1.09 18.61
N SER A 26 -9.09 -0.05 18.33
CA SER A 26 -9.61 -0.43 17.00
C SER A 26 -10.68 0.53 16.47
N ASN A 27 -11.20 1.42 17.33
CA ASN A 27 -12.18 2.47 16.97
C ASN A 27 -11.60 3.90 16.91
N GLN A 28 -10.28 4.07 16.78
CA GLN A 28 -9.77 5.34 16.26
C GLN A 28 -10.17 5.47 14.79
N THR A 29 -11.40 5.92 14.58
CA THR A 29 -11.81 6.56 13.34
C THR A 29 -10.82 7.68 13.12
N ALA A 30 -9.88 7.49 12.19
CA ALA A 30 -9.01 8.55 11.71
C ALA A 30 -9.93 9.73 11.41
N GLN A 31 -9.75 10.85 12.13
CA GLN A 31 -10.53 12.04 11.86
C GLN A 31 -10.41 12.33 10.35
N PRO A 32 -11.53 12.48 9.62
CA PRO A 32 -11.47 12.70 8.19
C PRO A 32 -10.57 13.90 7.92
N SER A 33 -9.47 13.64 7.20
CA SER A 33 -8.44 14.64 6.96
C SER A 33 -9.07 15.88 6.34
N ASP A 34 -8.86 17.04 6.96
CA ASP A 34 -9.25 18.33 6.41
C ASP A 34 -8.37 18.76 5.22
N LEU A 35 -7.47 17.87 4.80
CA LEU A 35 -6.55 17.97 3.67
C LEU A 35 -6.80 16.80 2.72
N ILE A 36 -7.26 17.12 1.51
CA ILE A 36 -7.53 16.16 0.43
C ILE A 36 -6.55 16.45 -0.70
N VAL A 37 -5.96 15.40 -1.27
CA VAL A 37 -5.09 15.47 -2.43
C VAL A 37 -5.61 14.50 -3.47
N GLU A 38 -5.71 14.96 -4.70
CA GLU A 38 -6.03 14.13 -5.87
C GLU A 38 -4.96 14.35 -6.92
N THR A 39 -4.38 13.27 -7.44
CA THR A 39 -3.38 13.29 -8.51
C THR A 39 -3.91 12.58 -9.74
N ARG A 40 -3.64 13.16 -10.91
CA ARG A 40 -3.94 12.60 -12.22
C ARG A 40 -2.68 12.61 -13.05
N VAL A 41 -2.49 11.54 -13.82
CA VAL A 41 -1.34 11.37 -14.71
C VAL A 41 -1.87 11.07 -16.10
N SER A 42 -1.37 11.76 -17.11
CA SER A 42 -1.79 11.56 -18.50
C SER A 42 -0.65 11.77 -19.49
N PRO A 43 -0.58 10.95 -20.57
CA PRO A 43 -1.38 9.75 -20.81
C PRO A 43 -1.02 8.61 -19.86
N PHE A 44 -1.93 7.63 -19.70
CA PHE A 44 -1.61 6.42 -18.91
C PHE A 44 -0.66 5.49 -19.66
N ARG A 45 -0.79 5.36 -20.98
CA ARG A 45 0.18 4.64 -21.83
C ARG A 45 0.95 5.68 -22.63
N ALA A 46 2.23 5.81 -22.33
CA ALA A 46 3.10 6.77 -22.95
C ALA A 46 4.04 6.09 -23.96
N THR A 47 4.61 6.87 -24.87
CA THR A 47 5.63 6.43 -25.81
C THR A 47 6.92 7.24 -25.65
N PRO A 48 8.09 6.69 -26.05
CA PRO A 48 9.34 7.45 -26.00
C PRO A 48 9.24 8.74 -26.82
N GLY A 49 9.71 9.85 -26.26
CA GLY A 49 9.62 11.20 -26.83
C GLY A 49 8.39 12.00 -26.39
N GLU A 50 7.43 11.38 -25.70
CA GLU A 50 6.28 12.11 -25.14
C GLU A 50 6.60 12.78 -23.80
N THR A 51 5.78 13.77 -23.46
CA THR A 51 5.73 14.37 -22.13
C THR A 51 4.51 13.84 -21.39
N VAL A 52 4.74 13.21 -20.24
CA VAL A 52 3.66 12.84 -19.32
C VAL A 52 3.40 14.00 -18.37
N VAL A 53 2.14 14.39 -18.26
CA VAL A 53 1.69 15.48 -17.40
C VAL A 53 1.14 14.89 -16.09
N VAL A 54 1.60 15.46 -14.98
CA VAL A 54 1.10 15.17 -13.64
C VAL A 54 0.34 16.39 -13.15
N GLU A 55 -0.95 16.24 -12.88
CA GLU A 55 -1.79 17.30 -12.33
C GLU A 55 -2.29 16.89 -10.95
N SER A 56 -2.17 17.78 -9.98
CA SER A 56 -2.65 17.52 -8.63
C SER A 56 -3.49 18.67 -8.10
N THR A 57 -4.60 18.33 -7.46
CA THR A 57 -5.48 19.27 -6.77
C THR A 57 -5.41 19.03 -5.27
N ILE A 58 -5.15 20.08 -4.51
CA ILE A 58 -5.07 20.04 -3.05
C ILE A 58 -6.18 20.90 -2.49
N ARG A 59 -7.10 20.30 -1.74
CA ARG A 59 -8.21 20.99 -1.10
C ARG A 59 -8.00 21.04 0.41
N THR A 60 -8.22 22.21 1.01
CA THR A 60 -8.13 22.41 2.46
C THR A 60 -9.39 23.07 3.01
N LYS A 61 -9.96 22.55 4.10
CA LYS A 61 -11.11 23.20 4.75
C LYS A 61 -10.77 24.50 5.50
N LYS A 62 -9.49 24.73 5.80
CA LYS A 62 -9.00 25.90 6.55
C LYS A 62 -7.79 26.48 5.83
N ALA A 63 -7.74 27.81 5.76
CA ALA A 63 -6.59 28.54 5.24
C ALA A 63 -5.33 28.19 6.05
N GLY A 64 -4.21 27.98 5.36
CA GLY A 64 -2.94 27.65 5.97
C GLY A 64 -1.91 27.22 4.94
N GLN A 65 -0.63 27.32 5.31
CA GLN A 65 0.45 26.89 4.43
C GLN A 65 0.45 25.36 4.31
N VAL A 66 0.33 24.87 3.07
CA VAL A 66 0.49 23.45 2.73
C VAL A 66 1.87 23.28 2.11
N LYS A 67 2.64 22.30 2.63
CA LYS A 67 3.87 21.83 2.02
C LYS A 67 3.54 20.64 1.12
N ILE A 68 4.15 20.60 -0.06
CA ILE A 68 3.97 19.51 -1.01
C ILE A 68 5.31 18.90 -1.35
N GLU A 69 5.31 17.60 -1.58
CA GLU A 69 6.44 16.85 -2.11
C GLU A 69 5.89 15.84 -3.11
N ALA A 70 6.42 15.87 -4.33
CA ALA A 70 6.13 14.86 -5.35
C ALA A 70 7.39 14.04 -5.63
N ARG A 71 7.22 12.73 -5.71
CA ARG A 71 8.28 11.77 -6.02
C ARG A 71 7.84 10.92 -7.21
N LEU A 72 8.75 10.71 -8.14
CA LEU A 72 8.62 9.82 -9.28
C LEU A 72 9.51 8.60 -9.05
N LEU A 73 8.92 7.41 -9.04
CA LEU A 73 9.64 6.16 -9.16
C LEU A 73 9.87 5.85 -10.64
N ILE A 74 11.13 5.69 -11.03
CA ILE A 74 11.55 5.36 -12.38
C ILE A 74 11.96 3.88 -12.41
N PRO A 75 11.38 3.05 -13.30
CA PRO A 75 11.75 1.66 -13.48
C PRO A 75 13.27 1.45 -13.56
N GLY A 76 13.82 0.58 -12.72
CA GLY A 76 15.25 0.25 -12.69
C GLY A 76 16.19 1.39 -12.26
N GLN A 77 15.71 2.59 -11.96
CA GLN A 77 16.54 3.74 -11.54
C GLN A 77 16.21 4.28 -10.14
N GLY A 78 15.12 3.81 -9.54
CA GLY A 78 14.67 4.22 -8.22
C GLY A 78 13.89 5.54 -8.24
N GLN A 79 13.73 6.15 -7.07
CA GLN A 79 12.94 7.37 -6.89
C GLN A 79 13.74 8.66 -7.14
N LYS A 80 13.06 9.69 -7.67
CA LYS A 80 13.55 11.06 -7.81
C LYS A 80 12.48 12.06 -7.40
N SER A 81 12.87 13.24 -6.92
CA SER A 81 11.92 14.34 -6.70
C SER A 81 11.35 14.82 -8.04
N LEU A 82 10.03 14.96 -8.11
CA LEU A 82 9.32 15.53 -9.24
C LEU A 82 9.01 17.00 -8.95
N LYS A 83 9.45 17.89 -9.83
CA LYS A 83 9.16 19.32 -9.69
C LYS A 83 7.68 19.58 -10.02
N MET A 84 6.98 20.18 -9.07
CA MET A 84 5.60 20.63 -9.23
C MET A 84 5.53 22.15 -9.16
N THR A 85 4.82 22.76 -10.10
CA THR A 85 4.59 24.21 -10.15
C THR A 85 3.12 24.49 -9.87
N GLU A 86 2.83 25.45 -9.00
CA GLU A 86 1.46 25.88 -8.74
C GLU A 86 0.90 26.62 -9.97
N ILE A 87 -0.26 26.17 -10.46
CA ILE A 87 -1.01 26.85 -11.51
C ILE A 87 -2.05 27.72 -10.82
N ARG A 88 -1.84 29.04 -10.87
CA ARG A 88 -2.85 30.00 -10.40
C ARG A 88 -3.91 30.15 -11.49
N SER A 89 -5.17 29.91 -11.17
CA SER A 89 -6.29 30.37 -12.00
C SER A 89 -6.66 31.80 -11.61
N GLU A 90 -7.05 32.61 -12.59
CA GLU A 90 -7.49 34.01 -12.39
C GLU A 90 -8.76 34.13 -11.53
N GLU A 91 -9.49 33.02 -11.35
CA GLU A 91 -10.59 32.89 -10.40
C GLU A 91 -10.04 32.63 -8.99
N GLU A 92 -9.68 33.70 -8.27
CA GLU A 92 -9.08 33.74 -6.93
C GLU A 92 -9.96 33.23 -5.77
N GLU A 93 -11.01 32.45 -6.04
CA GLU A 93 -12.08 32.18 -5.06
C GLU A 93 -12.22 30.70 -4.62
N THR A 94 -11.21 29.85 -4.80
CA THR A 94 -11.33 28.44 -4.36
C THR A 94 -10.29 27.99 -3.34
N ALA A 95 -10.76 27.28 -2.32
CA ALA A 95 -9.97 26.56 -1.32
C ALA A 95 -9.15 25.37 -1.88
N ALA A 96 -8.98 25.34 -3.21
CA ALA A 96 -8.35 24.28 -3.98
C ALA A 96 -7.13 24.84 -4.73
N ARG A 97 -5.93 24.34 -4.41
CA ARG A 97 -4.68 24.72 -5.07
C ARG A 97 -4.33 23.66 -6.11
N LYS A 98 -3.99 24.09 -7.33
CA LYS A 98 -3.63 23.19 -8.43
C LYS A 98 -2.13 23.22 -8.69
N PHE A 99 -1.56 22.06 -8.94
CA PHE A 99 -0.13 21.90 -9.24
C PHE A 99 0.04 21.07 -10.49
N ARG A 100 1.09 21.37 -11.26
CA ARG A 100 1.46 20.62 -12.47
C ARG A 100 2.95 20.31 -12.49
N GLY A 101 3.26 19.07 -12.83
CA GLY A 101 4.58 18.57 -13.14
C GLY A 101 4.58 17.96 -14.53
N GLU A 102 5.77 17.88 -15.12
CA GLU A 102 5.98 17.30 -16.45
C GLU A 102 7.14 16.32 -16.35
N ILE A 103 6.99 15.17 -17.01
CA ILE A 103 7.98 14.11 -17.10
C ILE A 103 8.27 13.91 -18.58
N GLU A 104 9.45 14.33 -19.02
CA GLU A 104 9.91 14.14 -20.39
C GLU A 104 10.50 12.74 -20.55
N LEU A 105 9.93 11.94 -21.45
CA LEU A 105 10.42 10.59 -21.72
C LEU A 105 11.44 10.66 -22.85
N ALA A 106 12.73 10.60 -22.50
CA ALA A 106 13.80 10.43 -23.48
C ALA A 106 13.66 9.09 -24.24
N SER A 107 14.32 8.97 -25.39
CA SER A 107 14.31 7.76 -26.23
C SER A 107 14.83 6.50 -25.53
N ASP A 108 15.65 6.67 -24.50
CA ASP A 108 16.27 5.62 -23.68
C ASP A 108 15.63 5.49 -22.28
N SER A 109 14.47 6.09 -22.06
CA SER A 109 13.74 5.95 -20.80
C SER A 109 13.40 4.47 -20.55
N PRO A 110 13.62 3.94 -19.34
CA PRO A 110 13.41 2.53 -19.07
C PRO A 110 11.94 2.15 -19.19
N GLU A 111 11.67 0.98 -19.77
CA GLU A 111 10.33 0.41 -19.83
C GLU A 111 9.84 -0.02 -18.44
N GLY A 112 8.54 0.11 -18.21
CA GLY A 112 7.85 -0.32 -17.00
C GLY A 112 6.77 0.63 -16.54
N LEU A 113 6.25 0.35 -15.36
CA LEU A 113 5.25 1.18 -14.69
C LEU A 113 5.97 2.24 -13.84
N TYR A 114 5.77 3.51 -14.19
CA TYR A 114 6.25 4.65 -13.41
C TYR A 114 5.21 5.01 -12.36
N THR A 115 5.65 5.27 -11.14
CA THR A 115 4.76 5.61 -10.01
C THR A 115 5.02 7.04 -9.54
N VAL A 116 3.98 7.84 -9.48
CA VAL A 116 3.99 9.19 -8.92
C VAL A 116 3.35 9.13 -7.54
N THR A 117 4.06 9.64 -6.54
CA THR A 117 3.55 9.82 -5.19
C THR A 117 3.60 11.29 -4.83
N LEU A 118 2.44 11.92 -4.66
CA LEU A 118 2.36 13.26 -4.11
C LEU A 118 1.95 13.19 -2.65
N THR A 119 2.71 13.83 -1.78
CA THR A 119 2.34 14.03 -0.38
C THR A 119 2.08 15.49 -0.11
N ALA A 120 1.01 15.77 0.63
CA ALA A 120 0.73 17.10 1.15
C ALA A 120 0.71 17.04 2.67
N ALA A 121 1.34 18.04 3.29
CA ALA A 121 1.42 18.16 4.73
C ALA A 121 0.96 19.54 5.21
N ARG A 122 0.17 19.55 6.28
CA ARG A 122 -0.29 20.75 7.00
C ARG A 122 -0.28 20.48 8.50
N GLY A 123 0.68 21.05 9.21
CA GLY A 123 0.89 20.74 10.63
C GLY A 123 1.26 19.26 10.81
N GLN A 124 0.50 18.54 11.63
CA GLN A 124 0.65 17.09 11.83
C GLN A 124 -0.14 16.24 10.82
N GLN A 125 -1.03 16.85 10.04
CA GLN A 125 -1.79 16.13 9.00
C GLN A 125 -0.90 15.91 7.78
N LYS A 126 -0.80 14.66 7.33
CA LYS A 126 -0.15 14.25 6.09
C LYS A 126 -1.13 13.38 5.31
N THR A 127 -1.23 13.60 4.01
CA THR A 127 -1.97 12.73 3.11
C THR A 127 -1.14 12.48 1.85
N ALA A 128 -1.31 11.30 1.26
CA ALA A 128 -0.67 10.89 0.02
C ALA A 128 -1.72 10.73 -1.07
N SER A 129 -1.30 10.89 -2.33
CA SER A 129 -2.07 10.55 -3.50
C SER A 129 -1.16 9.92 -4.55
N LYS A 130 -1.72 8.98 -5.32
CA LYS A 130 -0.97 8.18 -6.29
C LYS A 130 -1.38 8.54 -7.71
N GLY A 131 -0.47 8.21 -8.62
CA GLY A 131 -0.72 8.15 -10.04
C GLY A 131 0.34 7.28 -10.68
N CYS A 132 0.07 6.77 -11.87
CA CYS A 132 1.05 5.98 -12.59
C CYS A 132 0.84 6.12 -14.10
N PHE A 133 1.86 5.74 -14.86
CA PHE A 133 1.79 5.57 -16.30
C PHE A 133 2.73 4.45 -16.72
N LEU A 134 2.42 3.82 -17.84
CA LEU A 134 3.14 2.72 -18.43
C LEU A 134 3.91 3.18 -19.66
N LEU A 135 5.20 2.85 -19.72
CA LEU A 135 6.03 2.94 -20.90
C LEU A 135 6.50 1.53 -21.28
N GLY A 136 6.14 1.05 -22.48
CA GLY A 136 6.57 -0.27 -22.94
C GLY A 136 6.02 -1.44 -22.13
N SER A 137 6.89 -2.39 -21.79
CA SER A 137 6.53 -3.71 -21.25
C SER A 137 6.55 -3.76 -19.72
N LEU A 138 5.69 -4.61 -19.15
CA LEU A 138 5.73 -4.98 -17.74
C LEU A 138 6.32 -6.38 -17.57
N VAL A 139 7.31 -6.47 -16.69
CA VAL A 139 7.93 -7.73 -16.27
C VAL A 139 7.78 -7.82 -14.76
N GLY A 140 6.87 -8.71 -14.35
CA GLY A 140 6.42 -8.84 -12.96
C GLY A 140 6.83 -10.16 -12.33
N ASP A 141 7.07 -10.16 -11.01
CA ASP A 141 7.22 -11.38 -10.22
C ASP A 141 6.46 -11.28 -8.87
N PHE A 142 6.13 -12.42 -8.28
CA PHE A 142 5.54 -12.53 -6.95
C PHE A 142 6.64 -12.73 -5.91
N THR A 143 6.96 -11.69 -5.15
CA THR A 143 7.98 -11.73 -4.11
C THR A 143 7.40 -12.37 -2.84
N ILE A 144 7.66 -13.66 -2.63
CA ILE A 144 7.12 -14.44 -1.51
C ILE A 144 7.86 -14.12 -0.20
N LEU A 145 7.34 -13.19 0.61
CA LEU A 145 7.87 -12.73 1.88
C LEU A 145 8.20 -13.87 2.84
N SER A 146 7.37 -14.91 2.94
CA SER A 146 7.60 -16.06 3.81
C SER A 146 8.78 -16.94 3.39
N SER A 147 9.23 -16.82 2.14
CA SER A 147 10.35 -17.60 1.61
C SER A 147 11.72 -17.03 2.03
N PHE A 148 11.76 -15.78 2.50
CA PHE A 148 12.99 -15.21 3.03
C PHE A 148 13.24 -15.69 4.47
N PRO A 149 14.46 -16.08 4.82
CA PRO A 149 14.81 -16.35 6.22
C PRO A 149 14.82 -15.04 7.03
N ALA A 150 14.49 -15.13 8.32
CA ALA A 150 14.58 -13.97 9.21
C ALA A 150 16.04 -13.54 9.46
N GLU A 151 16.95 -14.51 9.57
CA GLU A 151 18.38 -14.26 9.61
C GLU A 151 18.87 -13.90 8.20
N GLY A 152 19.51 -12.73 8.05
CA GLY A 152 20.00 -12.27 6.74
C GLY A 152 18.94 -11.67 5.82
N LEU A 153 17.70 -11.46 6.30
CA LEU A 153 16.55 -10.97 5.51
C LEU A 153 16.89 -9.85 4.51
N GLU A 154 17.46 -8.74 4.99
CA GLU A 154 17.76 -7.58 4.13
C GLU A 154 18.77 -7.92 3.04
N LYS A 155 19.78 -8.74 3.34
CA LYS A 155 20.79 -9.17 2.37
C LYS A 155 20.15 -10.02 1.27
N ASP A 156 19.30 -10.97 1.64
CA ASP A 156 18.69 -11.90 0.70
C ASP A 156 17.63 -11.21 -0.16
N MET A 157 16.83 -10.30 0.42
CA MET A 157 15.90 -9.45 -0.34
C MET A 157 16.63 -8.53 -1.32
N ASN A 158 17.76 -7.93 -0.90
CA ASN A 158 18.60 -7.13 -1.80
C ASN A 158 19.10 -7.96 -2.98
N ALA A 159 19.66 -9.15 -2.72
CA ALA A 159 20.17 -10.02 -3.77
C ALA A 159 19.07 -10.42 -4.76
N TYR A 160 17.89 -10.78 -4.26
CA TYR A 160 16.74 -11.13 -5.10
C TYR A 160 16.28 -9.95 -5.97
N PHE A 161 16.13 -8.73 -5.42
CA PHE A 161 15.72 -7.57 -6.22
C PHE A 161 16.78 -7.10 -7.21
N ASP A 162 18.07 -7.19 -6.86
CA ASP A 162 19.17 -6.88 -7.77
C ASP A 162 19.19 -7.85 -8.95
N GLU A 163 19.09 -9.16 -8.68
CA GLU A 163 19.02 -10.19 -9.72
C GLU A 163 17.78 -10.00 -10.60
N PHE A 164 16.59 -9.84 -10.01
CA PHE A 164 15.36 -9.67 -10.76
C PHE A 164 15.39 -8.43 -11.67
N LYS A 165 15.90 -7.31 -11.16
CA LYS A 165 16.13 -6.09 -11.94
C LYS A 165 17.10 -6.34 -13.11
N SER A 166 18.19 -7.08 -12.87
CA SER A 166 19.18 -7.40 -13.92
C SER A 166 18.59 -8.21 -15.07
N LEU A 167 17.52 -8.97 -14.80
CA LEU A 167 16.75 -9.73 -15.78
C LEU A 167 15.65 -8.91 -16.48
N GLY A 168 15.54 -7.61 -16.17
CA GLY A 168 14.55 -6.69 -16.74
C GLY A 168 13.26 -6.56 -15.92
N GLY A 169 13.22 -7.09 -14.70
CA GLY A 169 12.09 -6.94 -13.78
C GLY A 169 11.79 -5.48 -13.43
N ASN A 170 10.51 -5.09 -13.44
CA ASN A 170 10.08 -3.71 -13.17
C ASN A 170 8.80 -3.58 -12.33
N LEU A 171 8.13 -4.69 -12.04
CA LEU A 171 6.96 -4.78 -11.16
C LEU A 171 7.16 -5.94 -10.17
N VAL A 172 6.84 -5.73 -8.91
CA VAL A 172 6.79 -6.80 -7.91
C VAL A 172 5.42 -6.83 -7.25
N ILE A 173 4.89 -8.03 -7.03
CA ILE A 173 3.75 -8.25 -6.16
C ILE A 173 4.31 -8.80 -4.86
N ILE A 174 4.34 -7.97 -3.83
CA ILE A 174 4.81 -8.37 -2.50
C ILE A 174 3.75 -9.30 -1.92
N HIS A 175 4.12 -10.57 -1.75
CA HIS A 175 3.20 -11.70 -1.60
C HIS A 175 3.72 -12.72 -0.58
N SER A 176 2.93 -13.61 0.00
CA SER A 176 1.70 -13.22 0.66
C SER A 176 2.06 -12.38 1.89
N ILE A 177 1.39 -11.25 2.08
CA ILE A 177 1.68 -10.36 3.21
C ILE A 177 1.05 -10.86 4.54
N ILE A 178 0.09 -11.78 4.45
CA ILE A 178 -0.53 -12.48 5.57
C ILE A 178 -0.55 -13.97 5.24
N THR A 179 -0.25 -14.81 6.23
CA THR A 179 -0.31 -16.28 6.18
C THR A 179 -1.12 -16.80 7.36
N ALA A 180 -1.32 -18.11 7.45
CA ALA A 180 -1.94 -18.73 8.63
C ALA A 180 -1.15 -18.52 9.93
N ASP A 181 0.16 -18.35 9.80
CA ASP A 181 1.07 -18.26 10.93
C ASP A 181 1.33 -16.82 11.35
N GLN A 182 1.31 -15.86 10.42
CA GLN A 182 1.68 -14.48 10.70
C GLN A 182 1.25 -13.48 9.61
N ALA A 183 0.97 -12.23 10.01
CA ALA A 183 1.01 -11.06 9.14
C ALA A 183 2.41 -10.41 9.19
N TYR A 184 3.05 -10.20 8.03
CA TYR A 184 4.43 -9.70 7.91
C TYR A 184 4.56 -8.17 8.05
N TYR A 185 3.70 -7.59 8.88
CA TYR A 185 3.63 -6.17 9.19
C TYR A 185 2.87 -5.97 10.51
N PRO A 186 2.99 -4.81 11.19
CA PRO A 186 2.37 -4.55 12.49
C PRO A 186 0.87 -4.24 12.36
N SER A 187 0.09 -5.24 11.93
CA SER A 187 -1.36 -5.15 11.77
C SER A 187 -2.07 -5.01 13.12
N ALA A 188 -3.03 -4.11 13.21
CA ALA A 188 -4.04 -4.04 14.26
C ALA A 188 -5.28 -4.89 13.93
N VAL A 189 -5.44 -5.34 12.68
CA VAL A 189 -6.56 -6.19 12.24
C VAL A 189 -6.29 -7.68 12.46
N CYS A 190 -5.06 -8.14 12.20
CA CYS A 190 -4.72 -9.56 12.26
C CYS A 190 -4.46 -10.06 13.70
N LEU A 191 -4.76 -11.33 13.98
CA LEU A 191 -4.53 -11.94 15.30
C LEU A 191 -3.04 -12.17 15.61
N LYS A 192 -2.23 -12.44 14.59
CA LYS A 192 -0.79 -12.71 14.73
C LYS A 192 0.05 -11.70 13.92
N PRO A 193 0.11 -10.42 14.32
CA PRO A 193 0.88 -9.42 13.61
C PRO A 193 2.38 -9.52 13.91
N ALA A 194 3.21 -9.04 12.98
CA ALA A 194 4.61 -8.79 13.26
C ALA A 194 4.76 -7.67 14.31
N VAL A 195 5.82 -7.73 15.09
CA VAL A 195 6.19 -6.62 15.97
C VAL A 195 6.80 -5.52 15.12
N ALA A 196 6.33 -4.28 15.28
CA ALA A 196 6.82 -3.13 14.52
C ALA A 196 8.35 -2.99 14.64
N GLY A 197 9.03 -2.84 13.51
CA GLY A 197 10.50 -2.71 13.45
C GLY A 197 11.29 -4.00 13.79
N SER A 198 10.60 -5.14 13.97
CA SER A 198 11.28 -6.44 14.07
C SER A 198 11.63 -6.98 12.68
N PRO A 199 12.52 -7.99 12.56
CA PRO A 199 12.79 -8.66 11.28
C PRO A 199 11.54 -9.30 10.64
N GLU A 200 10.45 -9.48 11.38
CA GLU A 200 9.21 -10.01 10.81
C GLU A 200 8.29 -8.93 10.21
N ASP A 201 8.59 -7.64 10.43
CA ASP A 201 7.97 -6.51 9.75
C ASP A 201 8.65 -6.31 8.39
N ARG A 202 8.26 -7.15 7.43
CA ARG A 202 8.96 -7.31 6.15
C ARG A 202 8.45 -6.36 5.07
N ILE A 203 7.19 -5.90 5.16
CA ILE A 203 6.59 -5.03 4.12
C ILE A 203 7.35 -3.71 3.98
N GLY A 204 7.67 -3.05 5.10
CA GLY A 204 8.38 -1.77 5.07
C GLY A 204 9.75 -1.89 4.40
N LEU A 205 10.49 -2.96 4.73
CA LEU A 205 11.78 -3.26 4.09
C LEU A 205 11.61 -3.55 2.59
N ALA A 206 10.65 -4.40 2.22
CA ALA A 206 10.40 -4.75 0.83
C ALA A 206 10.03 -3.53 -0.02
N LEU A 207 9.15 -2.64 0.47
CA LEU A 207 8.79 -1.40 -0.23
C LEU A 207 9.95 -0.43 -0.34
N LYS A 208 10.76 -0.29 0.72
CA LYS A 208 11.96 0.54 0.69
C LYS A 208 12.95 0.05 -0.36
N LEU A 209 13.27 -1.24 -0.37
CA LEU A 209 14.18 -1.82 -1.35
C LEU A 209 13.60 -1.72 -2.76
N ALA A 210 12.30 -2.00 -2.95
CA ALA A 210 11.65 -1.80 -4.24
C ALA A 210 11.79 -0.35 -4.74
N ALA A 211 11.66 0.64 -3.86
CA ALA A 211 11.85 2.05 -4.20
C ALA A 211 13.30 2.39 -4.58
N GLU A 212 14.29 1.74 -3.96
CA GLU A 212 15.72 1.90 -4.25
C GLU A 212 16.09 1.27 -5.60
N TYR A 213 15.60 0.07 -5.88
CA TYR A 213 15.89 -0.64 -7.14
C TYR A 213 15.06 -0.10 -8.33
N GLY A 214 14.01 0.68 -8.08
CA GLY A 214 13.10 1.15 -9.12
C GLY A 214 12.11 0.08 -9.54
N LEU A 215 11.60 -0.71 -8.60
CA LEU A 215 10.57 -1.71 -8.81
C LEU A 215 9.24 -1.15 -8.30
N THR A 216 8.26 -1.00 -9.19
CA THR A 216 6.90 -0.67 -8.74
C THR A 216 6.32 -1.86 -8.00
N ALA A 217 5.56 -1.61 -6.92
CA ALA A 217 5.05 -2.64 -6.04
C ALA A 217 3.52 -2.61 -5.93
N LEU A 218 2.91 -3.80 -5.93
CA LEU A 218 1.55 -4.04 -5.43
C LEU A 218 1.64 -4.88 -4.16
N LEU A 219 0.79 -4.61 -3.18
CA LEU A 219 0.66 -5.48 -1.99
C LEU A 219 -0.44 -6.50 -2.23
N SER A 220 -0.16 -7.79 -1.98
CA SER A 220 -1.17 -8.85 -2.09
C SER A 220 -2.09 -8.87 -0.88
N VAL A 221 -3.34 -8.44 -1.01
CA VAL A 221 -4.26 -8.33 0.12
C VAL A 221 -5.22 -9.51 0.17
N SER A 222 -5.32 -10.11 1.35
CA SER A 222 -6.28 -11.14 1.74
C SER A 222 -7.19 -10.63 2.86
N TRP A 223 -8.11 -11.46 3.35
CA TRP A 223 -8.63 -11.28 4.71
C TRP A 223 -7.59 -11.72 5.75
N ASP A 224 -7.91 -11.60 7.04
CA ASP A 224 -7.06 -12.09 8.12
C ASP A 224 -6.96 -13.64 8.08
N LEU A 225 -5.89 -14.15 7.46
CA LEU A 225 -5.61 -15.58 7.38
C LEU A 225 -5.06 -16.15 8.69
N THR A 226 -4.67 -15.32 9.66
CA THR A 226 -4.06 -15.78 10.92
C THR A 226 -5.06 -16.43 11.88
N ARG A 227 -6.34 -16.44 11.52
CA ARG A 227 -7.44 -17.10 12.22
C ARG A 227 -8.48 -17.66 11.26
N ASN A 228 -9.25 -18.64 11.74
CA ASN A 228 -10.42 -19.11 11.02
C ASN A 228 -11.51 -18.02 11.04
N MET A 229 -12.05 -17.70 9.87
CA MET A 229 -13.06 -16.66 9.68
C MET A 229 -14.22 -17.19 8.83
N PRO A 230 -15.49 -16.93 9.21
CA PRO A 230 -16.61 -17.21 8.34
C PRO A 230 -16.50 -16.42 7.03
N TYR A 231 -16.84 -17.06 5.90
CA TYR A 231 -16.72 -16.42 4.58
C TYR A 231 -17.46 -15.09 4.46
N SER A 232 -18.59 -14.94 5.18
CA SER A 232 -19.37 -13.70 5.24
C SER A 232 -18.62 -12.51 5.83
N GLU A 233 -17.57 -12.75 6.61
CA GLU A 233 -16.75 -11.71 7.26
C GLU A 233 -15.47 -11.39 6.47
N CYS A 234 -15.05 -12.27 5.55
CA CYS A 234 -13.78 -12.14 4.82
C CYS A 234 -13.67 -10.81 4.07
N LEU A 235 -14.72 -10.38 3.37
CA LEU A 235 -14.68 -9.13 2.61
C LEU A 235 -14.51 -7.89 3.50
N ASP A 236 -15.19 -7.85 4.65
CA ASP A 236 -15.04 -6.74 5.60
C ASP A 236 -13.61 -6.71 6.18
N SER A 237 -13.06 -7.88 6.51
CA SER A 237 -11.66 -8.01 6.93
C SER A 237 -10.69 -7.54 5.85
N THR A 238 -10.90 -7.92 4.58
CA THR A 238 -10.08 -7.45 3.46
C THR A 238 -10.12 -5.92 3.37
N LYS A 239 -11.30 -5.30 3.43
CA LYS A 239 -11.45 -3.83 3.37
C LYS A 239 -10.70 -3.12 4.50
N LYS A 240 -10.76 -3.66 5.72
CA LYS A 240 -10.00 -3.13 6.88
C LYS A 240 -8.49 -3.21 6.66
N ILE A 241 -8.01 -4.34 6.12
CA ILE A 241 -6.58 -4.53 5.81
C ILE A 241 -6.11 -3.57 4.71
N ILE A 242 -6.87 -3.37 3.63
CA ILE A 242 -6.52 -2.40 2.57
C ILE A 242 -6.35 -1.01 3.18
N ASN A 243 -7.30 -0.56 4.01
CA ASN A 243 -7.24 0.74 4.66
C ASN A 243 -6.03 0.86 5.61
N GLU A 244 -5.75 -0.18 6.41
CA GLU A 244 -4.59 -0.23 7.30
C GLU A 244 -3.26 -0.11 6.53
N LEU A 245 -3.08 -0.90 5.48
CA LEU A 245 -1.87 -0.89 4.65
C LEU A 245 -1.66 0.46 3.97
N TRP A 246 -2.74 1.10 3.49
CA TRP A 246 -2.65 2.45 2.93
C TRP A 246 -2.24 3.49 3.97
N ASN A 247 -2.75 3.39 5.21
CA ASN A 247 -2.37 4.31 6.27
C ASN A 247 -0.91 4.12 6.72
N LEU A 248 -0.39 2.89 6.67
CA LEU A 248 0.99 2.57 7.04
C LEU A 248 2.00 2.90 5.93
N TYR A 249 1.66 2.63 4.68
CA TYR A 249 2.63 2.59 3.57
C TYR A 249 2.21 3.43 2.35
N GLY A 250 1.09 4.16 2.42
CA GLY A 250 0.56 4.91 1.28
C GLY A 250 1.47 6.01 0.75
N ASP A 251 2.43 6.48 1.55
CA ASP A 251 3.44 7.44 1.13
C ASP A 251 4.72 6.79 0.57
N GLU A 252 4.83 5.45 0.56
CA GLU A 252 5.99 4.75 0.00
C GLU A 252 5.99 4.84 -1.53
N PRO A 253 7.05 5.35 -2.18
CA PRO A 253 7.04 5.60 -3.63
C PRO A 253 6.92 4.37 -4.50
N ALA A 254 7.37 3.21 -4.02
CA ALA A 254 7.20 1.93 -4.70
C ALA A 254 5.73 1.49 -4.75
N LEU A 255 4.93 1.80 -3.72
CA LEU A 255 3.55 1.32 -3.64
C LEU A 255 2.68 2.02 -4.69
N ALA A 256 2.21 1.25 -5.68
CA ALA A 256 1.30 1.74 -6.72
C ALA A 256 -0.14 1.24 -6.55
N GLY A 257 -0.38 0.21 -5.73
CA GLY A 257 -1.70 -0.37 -5.63
C GLY A 257 -1.77 -1.68 -4.86
N PHE A 258 -2.88 -2.40 -5.05
CA PHE A 258 -3.18 -3.63 -4.34
C PHE A 258 -3.59 -4.73 -5.31
N TYR A 259 -3.08 -5.93 -5.04
CA TYR A 259 -3.45 -7.16 -5.71
C TYR A 259 -4.39 -7.96 -4.82
N ASN A 260 -5.53 -8.43 -5.35
CA ASN A 260 -6.43 -9.30 -4.62
C ASN A 260 -5.85 -10.71 -4.57
N TYR A 261 -5.53 -11.20 -3.36
CA TYR A 261 -4.96 -12.53 -3.16
C TYR A 261 -5.94 -13.67 -3.48
N GLN A 262 -7.25 -13.43 -3.45
CA GLN A 262 -8.22 -14.47 -3.70
C GLN A 262 -8.14 -14.95 -5.15
N GLU A 263 -7.64 -16.17 -5.31
CA GLU A 263 -7.64 -16.89 -6.57
C GLU A 263 -8.95 -17.67 -6.74
N GLY A 264 -9.33 -17.91 -7.99
CA GLY A 264 -10.53 -18.66 -8.33
C GLY A 264 -10.90 -18.56 -9.80
N SER A 265 -11.83 -19.42 -10.19
CA SER A 265 -12.22 -19.65 -11.59
C SER A 265 -13.69 -19.36 -11.91
N GLY A 266 -14.47 -18.86 -10.95
CA GLY A 266 -15.91 -18.65 -11.13
C GLY A 266 -16.32 -17.18 -11.21
N THR A 267 -17.48 -16.92 -11.81
CA THR A 267 -18.11 -15.59 -11.87
C THR A 267 -18.42 -14.98 -10.51
N TYR A 268 -18.43 -15.76 -9.42
CA TYR A 268 -18.52 -15.25 -8.04
C TYR A 268 -17.35 -14.30 -7.71
N LEU A 269 -16.17 -14.51 -8.31
CA LEU A 269 -14.99 -13.66 -8.15
C LEU A 269 -15.26 -12.24 -8.64
N VAL A 270 -16.11 -12.07 -9.66
CA VAL A 270 -16.43 -10.76 -10.26
C VAL A 270 -17.06 -9.82 -9.22
N TRP A 271 -18.00 -10.31 -8.41
CA TRP A 271 -18.62 -9.48 -7.37
C TRP A 271 -17.60 -9.07 -6.30
N GLN A 272 -16.79 -10.03 -5.83
CA GLN A 272 -15.73 -9.75 -4.87
C GLN A 272 -14.71 -8.74 -5.42
N MET A 273 -14.37 -8.85 -6.71
CA MET A 273 -13.44 -7.95 -7.38
C MET A 273 -14.00 -6.53 -7.48
N ARG A 274 -15.30 -6.36 -7.77
CA ARG A 274 -15.95 -5.04 -7.74
C ARG A 274 -15.86 -4.39 -6.36
N GLU A 275 -16.12 -5.16 -5.31
CA GLU A 275 -16.05 -4.68 -3.93
C GLU A 275 -14.62 -4.34 -3.50
N PHE A 276 -13.63 -5.14 -3.91
CA PHE A 276 -12.22 -4.86 -3.69
C PHE A 276 -11.78 -3.59 -4.41
N CYS A 277 -12.08 -3.47 -5.71
CA CYS A 277 -11.72 -2.29 -6.51
C CYS A 277 -12.33 -1.03 -5.91
N SER A 278 -13.61 -1.07 -5.55
CA SER A 278 -14.30 0.04 -4.89
C SER A 278 -13.60 0.46 -3.60
N ALA A 279 -13.20 -0.50 -2.75
CA ALA A 279 -12.50 -0.22 -1.50
C ALA A 279 -11.11 0.42 -1.73
N VAL A 280 -10.34 -0.06 -2.71
CA VAL A 280 -9.04 0.52 -3.06
C VAL A 280 -9.20 1.93 -3.62
N LYS A 281 -10.08 2.12 -4.60
CA LYS A 281 -10.29 3.41 -5.28
C LYS A 281 -10.95 4.46 -4.39
N ALA A 282 -11.60 4.05 -3.30
CA ALA A 282 -12.11 4.96 -2.28
C ALA A 282 -11.00 5.60 -1.43
N LEU A 283 -9.81 4.97 -1.33
CA LEU A 283 -8.65 5.53 -0.64
C LEU A 283 -7.95 6.57 -1.51
N ASP A 284 -7.68 6.22 -2.77
CA ASP A 284 -7.14 7.11 -3.79
C ASP A 284 -7.44 6.54 -5.19
N ARG A 285 -7.94 7.38 -6.11
CA ARG A 285 -8.35 6.95 -7.46
C ARG A 285 -7.18 6.51 -8.35
N GLY A 286 -5.95 6.94 -8.04
CA GLY A 286 -4.74 6.59 -8.77
C GLY A 286 -4.08 5.29 -8.31
N LEU A 287 -4.58 4.64 -7.26
CA LEU A 287 -4.13 3.31 -6.86
C LEU A 287 -4.56 2.25 -7.86
N LEU A 288 -3.63 1.38 -8.25
CA LEU A 288 -3.91 0.24 -9.11
C LEU A 288 -4.60 -0.90 -8.35
N THR A 289 -5.44 -1.63 -9.06
CA THR A 289 -6.06 -2.87 -8.60
C THR A 289 -5.66 -4.01 -9.54
N ALA A 290 -5.39 -5.18 -8.96
CA ALA A 290 -5.01 -6.35 -9.72
C ALA A 290 -5.66 -7.63 -9.19
N CYS A 291 -5.77 -8.64 -10.04
CA CYS A 291 -6.13 -10.01 -9.65
C CYS A 291 -5.45 -11.04 -10.56
N ALA A 292 -5.41 -12.31 -10.11
CA ALA A 292 -4.93 -13.43 -10.92
C ALA A 292 -5.94 -14.59 -10.94
N PRO A 293 -6.91 -14.59 -11.87
CA PRO A 293 -7.83 -15.70 -12.03
C PRO A 293 -7.17 -16.88 -12.78
N TYR A 294 -7.70 -18.09 -12.57
CA TYR A 294 -7.34 -19.25 -13.40
C TYR A 294 -7.96 -19.15 -14.81
N ILE A 295 -7.25 -19.66 -15.82
CA ILE A 295 -7.72 -19.74 -17.22
C ILE A 295 -8.50 -21.05 -17.44
N ASP A 296 -9.68 -21.15 -16.88
CA ASP A 296 -10.58 -22.31 -17.07
C ASP A 296 -12.04 -21.89 -17.38
N ASP A 297 -12.42 -20.65 -17.06
CA ASP A 297 -13.69 -20.03 -17.51
C ASP A 297 -13.45 -18.86 -18.49
N PRO A 298 -13.75 -19.03 -19.79
CA PRO A 298 -13.60 -17.96 -20.78
C PRO A 298 -14.55 -16.78 -20.55
N LEU A 299 -15.67 -16.96 -19.83
CA LEU A 299 -16.60 -15.88 -19.52
C LEU A 299 -16.08 -14.97 -18.43
N LEU A 300 -15.30 -15.51 -17.47
CA LEU A 300 -14.70 -14.74 -16.38
C LEU A 300 -13.86 -13.57 -16.92
N ALA A 301 -13.10 -13.80 -17.99
CA ALA A 301 -12.31 -12.77 -18.63
C ALA A 301 -13.14 -11.57 -19.10
N GLY A 302 -14.27 -11.84 -19.77
CA GLY A 302 -15.19 -10.78 -20.21
C GLY A 302 -15.82 -10.01 -19.06
N TYR A 303 -16.16 -10.70 -17.96
CA TYR A 303 -16.75 -10.05 -16.79
C TYR A 303 -15.74 -9.18 -16.02
N LEU A 304 -14.49 -9.63 -15.89
CA LEU A 304 -13.42 -8.86 -15.27
C LEU A 304 -13.07 -7.62 -16.10
N ALA A 305 -13.01 -7.75 -17.43
CA ALA A 305 -12.79 -6.62 -18.34
C ALA A 305 -13.90 -5.55 -18.27
N ALA A 306 -15.09 -5.89 -17.75
CA ALA A 306 -16.20 -4.97 -17.52
C ALA A 306 -16.20 -4.33 -16.11
N ILE A 307 -15.08 -4.41 -15.38
CA ILE A 307 -14.86 -3.69 -14.13
C ILE A 307 -13.92 -2.53 -14.45
N ASP A 308 -14.46 -1.32 -14.64
CA ASP A 308 -13.68 -0.14 -15.02
C ASP A 308 -12.55 0.20 -14.03
N ASP A 309 -12.74 -0.18 -12.76
CA ASP A 309 -11.78 0.05 -11.69
C ASP A 309 -10.80 -1.13 -11.48
N LEU A 310 -10.81 -2.15 -12.36
CA LEU A 310 -9.84 -3.25 -12.41
C LEU A 310 -8.75 -2.94 -13.42
N ASP A 311 -7.52 -2.68 -12.96
CA ASP A 311 -6.46 -2.17 -13.84
C ASP A 311 -5.58 -3.29 -14.44
N ILE A 312 -5.34 -4.38 -13.71
CA ILE A 312 -4.43 -5.46 -14.11
C ILE A 312 -5.09 -6.83 -13.88
N VAL A 313 -5.05 -7.70 -14.89
CA VAL A 313 -5.46 -9.11 -14.78
C VAL A 313 -4.28 -9.99 -15.17
N ILE A 314 -3.85 -10.86 -14.25
CA ILE A 314 -2.72 -11.78 -14.42
C ILE A 314 -3.28 -13.18 -14.61
N TYR A 315 -3.49 -13.59 -15.86
CA TYR A 315 -4.04 -14.91 -16.12
C TYR A 315 -3.05 -16.02 -15.77
N GLN A 316 -3.45 -16.90 -14.84
CA GLN A 316 -2.67 -18.05 -14.44
C GLN A 316 -3.04 -19.25 -15.31
N GLY A 317 -2.03 -19.89 -15.93
CA GLY A 317 -2.22 -21.20 -16.53
C GLY A 317 -2.71 -22.18 -15.48
N ALA A 318 -3.66 -23.06 -15.84
CA ALA A 318 -4.13 -24.11 -14.93
C ALA A 318 -2.92 -24.92 -14.41
N VAL A 319 -2.76 -24.96 -13.10
CA VAL A 319 -1.74 -25.76 -12.40
C VAL A 319 -2.25 -27.18 -12.19
#